data_AF-A0A1Y6BKU9-F1
#
_entry.id   AF-A0A1Y6BKU9-F1
#
_cell.length_a   1.000
_cell.length_b   1.000
_cell.length_c   1.000
_cell.angle_alpha   90.00
_cell.angle_beta   90.00
_cell.angle_gamma   90.00
#
_symmetry.space_group_name_H-M   'P 1'
#
loop_
_entity.id
_entity.type
_entity.pdbx_description
1 polymer ?
#
loop_
_entity_poly.entity_id
_entity_poly.type
_entity_poly.pdbx_seq_one_letter_code
_entity_poly.pdbx_strand_id
1 'polypeptide(L)'
;MSGNYTTPEESPRKRLLDEVRDRIRLKHYSIRTEQAYLDWVKRFILFHGKQHPRSMGKPEIEAFLSYLAVAHSVSASTQNQAKSALLFLYREVLGVELP
;
A
#
# COMPACT_ATOMS: atom_id res chain seq x y z
N MET A 1 -19.26 -46.55 -8.96
CA MET A 1 -19.44 -45.15 -9.40
C MET A 1 -19.83 -44.31 -8.20
N SER A 2 -18.89 -43.54 -7.64
CA SER A 2 -19.14 -42.36 -6.81
C SER A 2 -17.86 -41.53 -6.84
N GLY A 3 -17.86 -40.44 -7.60
CA GLY A 3 -16.73 -39.54 -7.73
C GLY A 3 -16.66 -38.60 -6.54
N ASN A 4 -15.51 -38.56 -5.86
CA ASN A 4 -15.20 -37.52 -4.90
C ASN A 4 -14.82 -36.25 -5.66
N TYR A 5 -15.71 -35.27 -5.69
CA TYR A 5 -15.35 -33.91 -6.09
C TYR A 5 -14.63 -33.24 -4.94
N THR A 6 -13.30 -33.22 -5.00
CA THR A 6 -12.48 -32.37 -4.14
C THR A 6 -12.73 -30.91 -4.53
N THR A 7 -13.31 -30.13 -3.62
CA THR A 7 -13.44 -28.68 -3.72
C THR A 7 -12.04 -28.06 -3.95
N PRO A 8 -11.84 -27.10 -4.86
CA PRO A 8 -10.54 -26.45 -4.98
C PRO A 8 -10.30 -25.62 -3.72
N GLU A 9 -9.18 -25.83 -3.04
CA GLU A 9 -8.78 -25.02 -1.89
C GLU A 9 -8.81 -23.53 -2.22
N GLU A 10 -9.51 -22.75 -1.40
CA GLU A 10 -9.46 -21.29 -1.41
C GLU A 10 -8.00 -20.84 -1.19
N SER A 11 -7.36 -20.28 -2.22
CA SER A 11 -6.06 -19.64 -2.07
C SER A 11 -6.11 -18.62 -0.92
N PRO A 12 -5.18 -18.65 0.04
CA PRO A 12 -5.20 -17.73 1.16
C PRO A 12 -5.20 -16.29 0.64
N ARG A 13 -6.18 -15.48 1.06
CA ARG A 13 -6.25 -14.06 0.70
C ARG A 13 -4.91 -13.40 1.02
N LYS A 14 -4.22 -12.91 -0.01
CA LYS A 14 -2.93 -12.24 0.14
C LYS A 14 -3.08 -11.03 1.06
N ARG A 15 -2.11 -10.82 1.95
CA ARG A 15 -2.09 -9.62 2.79
C ARG A 15 -1.68 -8.44 1.90
N LEU A 16 -2.25 -7.25 2.14
CA LEU A 16 -1.99 -6.06 1.32
C LEU A 16 -0.49 -5.77 1.12
N LEU A 17 0.33 -5.92 2.17
CA LEU A 17 1.77 -5.67 2.07
C LEU A 17 2.49 -6.69 1.19
N ASP A 18 1.98 -7.92 1.11
CA ASP A 18 2.50 -8.93 0.20
C ASP A 18 2.11 -8.59 -1.25
N GLU A 19 0.90 -8.07 -1.48
CA GLU A 19 0.49 -7.58 -2.81
C GLU A 19 1.35 -6.39 -3.27
N VAL A 20 1.65 -5.46 -2.37
CA VAL A 20 2.56 -4.33 -2.64
C VAL A 20 3.95 -4.84 -3.01
N ARG A 21 4.50 -5.77 -2.23
CA ARG A 21 5.81 -6.39 -2.51
C ARG A 21 5.83 -7.06 -3.87
N ASP A 22 4.84 -7.92 -4.13
CA ASP A 22 4.73 -8.65 -5.40
C ASP A 22 4.70 -7.69 -6.57
N ARG A 23 3.93 -6.60 -6.46
CA ARG A 23 3.82 -5.60 -7.53
C ARG A 23 5.12 -4.81 -7.74
N ILE A 24 5.81 -4.43 -6.66
CA ILE A 24 7.11 -3.73 -6.74
C ILE A 24 8.15 -4.61 -7.45
N ARG A 25 8.21 -5.89 -7.10
CA ARG A 25 9.13 -6.86 -7.70
C ARG A 25 8.79 -7.13 -9.17
N LEU A 26 7.51 -7.26 -9.50
CA LEU A 26 7.05 -7.40 -10.88
C LEU A 26 7.45 -6.20 -11.74
N LYS A 27 7.46 -5.00 -11.17
CA LYS A 27 7.91 -3.77 -11.84
C LYS A 27 9.44 -3.56 -11.78
N HIS A 28 10.20 -4.55 -11.30
CA HIS A 28 11.66 -4.53 -11.23
C HIS A 28 12.24 -3.32 -10.47
N TYR A 29 11.50 -2.80 -9.49
CA TYR A 29 12.05 -1.78 -8.59
C TYR A 29 13.11 -2.35 -7.66
N SER A 30 14.01 -1.47 -7.21
CA SER A 30 15.07 -1.86 -6.28
C SER A 30 14.49 -2.35 -4.94
N ILE A 31 15.25 -3.21 -4.25
CA ILE A 31 14.91 -3.65 -2.88
C ILE A 31 14.82 -2.45 -1.92
N ARG A 32 15.59 -1.39 -2.15
CA ARG A 32 15.50 -0.14 -1.37
C ARG A 32 14.14 0.52 -1.55
N THR A 33 13.62 0.56 -2.78
CA THR A 33 12.28 1.08 -3.08
C THR A 33 11.20 0.21 -2.44
N GLU A 34 11.34 -1.13 -2.50
CA GLU A 34 10.44 -2.07 -1.80
C GLU A 34 10.33 -1.72 -0.32
N GLN A 35 11.48 -1.64 0.37
CA GLN A 35 11.51 -1.37 1.79
C GLN A 35 10.89 0.00 2.14
N ALA A 36 11.23 1.03 1.37
CA ALA A 36 10.69 2.37 1.57
C ALA A 36 9.17 2.41 1.37
N TYR A 37 8.66 1.78 0.32
CA TYR A 37 7.23 1.78 0.02
C TYR A 37 6.44 0.99 1.06
N LEU A 38 6.93 -0.19 1.45
CA LEU A 38 6.29 -0.98 2.50
C LEU A 38 6.25 -0.23 3.83
N ASP A 39 7.30 0.51 4.17
CA ASP A 39 7.33 1.33 5.40
C ASP A 39 6.31 2.48 5.34
N TRP A 40 6.24 3.21 4.22
CA TRP A 40 5.26 4.28 4.06
C TRP A 40 3.81 3.80 4.08
N VAL A 41 3.52 2.67 3.42
CA VAL A 41 2.18 2.07 3.44
C VAL A 41 1.80 1.63 4.85
N LYS A 42 2.72 1.02 5.62
CA LYS A 42 2.47 0.67 7.03
C LYS A 42 2.18 1.90 7.88
N ARG A 43 2.99 2.96 7.76
CA ARG A 43 2.82 4.20 8.53
C ARG A 43 1.48 4.87 8.22
N PHE A 44 1.09 4.91 6.95
CA PHE A 44 -0.21 5.43 6.52
C PHE A 44 -1.38 4.66 7.14
N ILE A 45 -1.33 3.32 7.11
CA ILE A 45 -2.36 2.46 7.72
C ILE A 45 -2.42 2.66 9.24
N LEU A 46 -1.26 2.76 9.91
CA LEU A 46 -1.19 2.97 11.35
C LEU A 46 -1.71 4.35 11.76
N PHE A 47 -1.40 5.39 10.99
CA PHE A 47 -1.89 6.75 11.21
C PHE A 47 -3.42 6.81 11.17
N HIS A 48 -4.05 6.03 10.27
CA HIS A 48 -5.51 5.91 10.15
C HIS A 48 -6.10 4.74 10.95
N GLY A 49 -5.49 4.38 12.08
CA GLY A 49 -6.09 3.41 13.01
C GLY A 49 -6.27 2.00 12.47
N LYS A 50 -5.39 1.56 11.55
CA LYS A 50 -5.46 0.27 10.85
C LYS A 50 -6.64 0.13 9.88
N GLN A 51 -7.24 1.24 9.45
CA GLN A 51 -8.24 1.23 8.40
C GLN A 51 -7.61 0.76 7.07
N HIS A 52 -8.36 -0.04 6.31
CA HIS A 52 -7.88 -0.59 5.05
C HIS A 52 -7.85 0.51 3.97
N PRO A 53 -6.75 0.68 3.21
CA PRO A 53 -6.62 1.75 2.20
C PRO A 53 -7.70 1.80 1.12
N ARG A 54 -8.37 0.68 0.79
CA ARG A 54 -9.54 0.69 -0.12
C ARG A 54 -10.75 1.48 0.42
N SER A 55 -10.82 1.70 1.72
CA SER A 55 -11.87 2.51 2.37
C SER A 55 -11.44 3.95 2.63
N MET A 56 -10.27 4.33 2.10
CA MET A 56 -9.66 5.64 2.23
C MET A 56 -9.36 6.18 0.82
N GLY A 57 -9.08 7.47 0.72
CA GLY A 57 -8.80 8.11 -0.56
C GLY A 57 -7.96 9.37 -0.38
N LYS A 58 -8.22 10.34 -1.26
CA LYS A 58 -7.49 11.61 -1.30
C LYS A 58 -7.44 12.35 0.04
N PRO A 59 -8.55 12.51 0.80
CA PRO A 59 -8.52 13.25 2.07
C PRO A 59 -7.56 12.62 3.08
N GLU A 60 -7.54 11.29 3.18
CA GLU A 60 -6.68 10.55 4.10
C GLU A 60 -5.20 10.64 3.70
N ILE A 61 -4.92 10.64 2.40
CA ILE A 61 -3.57 10.85 1.87
C ILE A 61 -3.10 12.27 2.22
N GLU A 62 -3.91 13.29 1.97
CA GLU A 62 -3.59 14.69 2.27
C GLU A 62 -3.39 14.93 3.76
N ALA A 63 -4.24 14.36 4.61
CA ALA A 63 -4.09 14.41 6.06
C ALA A 63 -2.77 13.79 6.52
N PHE A 64 -2.41 12.61 5.99
CA PHE A 64 -1.16 11.95 6.32
C PHE A 64 0.07 12.73 5.85
N LEU A 65 0.06 13.25 4.61
CA LEU A 65 1.19 14.04 4.09
C LEU A 65 1.34 15.37 4.83
N SER A 66 0.24 16.00 5.25
CA SER A 66 0.24 17.19 6.11
C SER A 66 0.82 16.89 7.49
N TYR A 67 0.43 15.77 8.09
CA TYR A 67 0.99 15.30 9.35
C TYR A 67 2.51 15.10 9.28
N LEU A 68 3.01 14.51 8.21
CA LEU A 68 4.46 14.34 8.03
C LEU A 68 5.19 15.69 7.95
N ALA A 69 4.62 16.67 7.26
CA ALA A 69 5.23 17.99 7.10
C ALA A 69 5.22 18.81 8.40
N VAL A 70 4.10 18.79 9.14
CA VAL A 70 3.90 19.66 10.30
C VAL A 70 4.39 19.02 11.61
N ALA A 71 4.06 17.75 11.85
CA ALA A 71 4.36 17.10 13.13
C ALA A 71 5.76 16.48 13.18
N HIS A 72 6.31 16.09 12.03
CA HIS A 72 7.60 15.41 11.93
C HIS A 72 8.67 16.22 11.20
N SER A 73 8.35 17.43 10.73
CA SER A 73 9.26 18.34 10.02
C SER A 73 10.08 17.64 8.93
N VAL A 74 9.49 16.67 8.22
CA VAL A 74 10.23 15.88 7.25
C VAL A 74 10.62 16.72 6.04
N SER A 75 11.75 16.39 5.42
CA SER A 75 12.17 17.06 4.19
C SER A 75 11.16 16.87 3.05
N ALA A 76 11.14 17.80 2.09
CA ALA A 76 10.33 17.68 0.89
C ALA A 76 10.60 16.37 0.11
N SER A 77 11.86 15.92 0.08
CA SER A 77 12.24 14.63 -0.55
C SER A 77 11.61 13.43 0.18
N THR A 78 11.57 13.48 1.50
CA THR A 78 10.92 12.44 2.34
C THR A 78 9.41 12.40 2.10
N GLN A 79 8.76 13.58 2.05
CA GLN A 79 7.33 13.68 1.76
C GLN A 79 7.02 13.17 0.33
N ASN A 80 7.87 13.48 -0.64
CA ASN A 80 7.71 12.98 -2.02
C ASN A 80 7.84 11.46 -2.11
N GLN A 81 8.72 10.84 -1.32
CA GLN A 81 8.81 9.38 -1.23
C GLN A 81 7.53 8.77 -0.64
N ALA A 82 6.99 9.36 0.44
CA ALA A 82 5.72 8.94 1.02
C ALA A 82 4.58 9.06 0.01
N LYS A 83 4.44 10.22 -0.65
CA LYS A 83 3.45 10.45 -1.70
C LYS A 83 3.56 9.44 -2.84
N SER A 84 4.78 9.17 -3.32
CA SER A 84 5.02 8.20 -4.40
C SER A 84 4.62 6.78 -4.00
N ALA A 85 4.94 6.37 -2.77
CA ALA A 85 4.53 5.07 -2.25
C ALA A 85 2.99 4.93 -2.17
N LEU A 86 2.29 5.97 -1.75
CA LEU A 86 0.83 5.97 -1.69
C LEU A 86 0.20 5.98 -3.08
N LEU A 87 0.69 6.80 -4.00
CA LEU A 87 0.20 6.78 -5.38
C LEU A 87 0.42 5.42 -6.04
N PHE A 88 1.56 4.77 -5.78
CA PHE A 88 1.82 3.41 -6.22
C PHE A 88 0.83 2.41 -5.61
N LEU A 89 0.60 2.46 -4.30
CA LEU A 89 -0.38 1.61 -3.63
C LEU A 89 -1.75 1.71 -4.31
N TYR A 90 -2.29 2.92 -4.50
CA TYR A 90 -3.62 3.08 -5.05
C TYR A 90 -3.70 2.68 -6.52
N ARG A 91 -2.77 3.14 -7.36
CA ARG A 91 -2.82 2.91 -8.81
C ARG A 91 -2.43 1.48 -9.19
N GLU A 92 -1.35 0.99 -8.63
CA GLU A 92 -0.75 -0.27 -9.07
C GLU A 92 -1.32 -1.44 -8.28
N VAL A 93 -1.55 -1.31 -6.98
CA VAL A 93 -1.97 -2.45 -6.16
C VAL A 93 -3.49 -2.52 -6.05
N LEU A 94 -4.14 -1.39 -5.75
CA LEU A 94 -5.59 -1.35 -5.52
C LEU A 94 -6.40 -1.13 -6.80
N GLY A 95 -5.77 -0.66 -7.87
CA GLY A 95 -6.46 -0.30 -9.12
C GLY A 95 -7.45 0.84 -8.95
N VAL A 96 -7.24 1.72 -7.97
CA VAL A 96 -8.09 2.87 -7.68
C VAL A 96 -7.45 4.11 -8.28
N GLU A 97 -8.20 4.77 -9.15
CA GLU A 97 -7.82 6.08 -9.65
C GLU A 97 -8.14 7.13 -8.57
N LEU A 98 -7.10 7.82 -8.11
CA LEU A 98 -7.24 8.92 -7.17
C LEU A 98 -7.53 10.22 -7.96
N PRO A 99 -8.57 10.99 -7.59
CA PRO A 99 -8.90 12.26 -8.23
C PRO A 99 -7.94 13.40 -7.85
#